data_AF-A0A8J4UAD6-F1
#
_entry.id   AF-A0A8J4UAD6-F1
#
_cell.length_a   1.000
_cell.length_b   1.000
_cell.length_c   1.000
_cell.angle_alpha   90.00
_cell.angle_beta   90.00
_cell.angle_gamma   90.00
#
_symmetry.space_group_name_H-M   'P 1'
#
loop_
_entity.id
_entity.type
_entity.pdbx_description
1 polymer ?
#
loop_
_entity_poly.entity_id
_entity_poly.type
_entity_poly.pdbx_seq_one_letter_code
_entity_poly.pdbx_strand_id
1 'polypeptide(L)'
;MRKKEEEGQVRRVRSGTTEPGVGIRSNSPVERQTETDRQMEAVPRMPMIWLELKEAREFHCGARAVQYIKKNYAERPENYTEALRKLEHLRQRAVSVTRDFEGCNKLRKYFGQLYFLQSRVPMAKGQEAAAPVTWIDIFTGKQVTHNDICYEQACVLYNLGALHSYLGTMDNRVSDEGMKTSCTHFQSAAGAFTHIRDYYSSTYSADLSHQALSINISLML
;
A
#
# COMPACT_ATOMS: atom_id res chain seq x y z
N MET A 1 79.22 16.20 -44.96
CA MET A 1 80.30 15.70 -44.08
C MET A 1 80.06 14.21 -43.87
N ARG A 2 81.09 13.40 -44.15
CA ARG A 2 81.12 11.93 -44.10
C ARG A 2 81.42 11.44 -42.68
N LYS A 3 80.87 10.28 -42.27
CA LYS A 3 81.45 9.26 -41.36
C LYS A 3 80.63 7.97 -41.58
N LYS A 4 81.13 6.99 -42.34
CA LYS A 4 82.07 5.88 -42.02
C LYS A 4 81.50 4.83 -41.04
N GLU A 5 81.37 3.63 -41.59
CA GLU A 5 81.23 2.31 -40.96
C GLU A 5 82.42 1.97 -40.05
N GLU A 6 82.21 1.09 -39.05
CA GLU A 6 82.97 -0.17 -38.91
C GLU A 6 82.35 -1.12 -37.86
N GLU A 7 82.51 -2.42 -38.13
CA GLU A 7 81.89 -3.60 -37.51
C GLU A 7 82.74 -4.24 -36.39
N GLY A 8 82.08 -5.11 -35.59
CA GLY A 8 82.65 -6.33 -34.97
C GLY A 8 83.28 -6.20 -33.57
N GLN A 9 83.31 -7.21 -32.67
CA GLN A 9 82.76 -8.57 -32.63
C GLN A 9 82.97 -9.17 -31.20
N VAL A 10 81.88 -9.61 -30.53
CA VAL A 10 81.65 -10.91 -29.80
C VAL A 10 82.31 -11.27 -28.43
N ARG A 11 81.43 -11.84 -27.57
CA ARG A 11 81.53 -12.69 -26.33
C ARG A 11 81.43 -11.93 -25.00
N ARG A 12 80.53 -12.26 -24.05
CA ARG A 12 80.20 -13.61 -23.54
C ARG A 12 78.81 -13.66 -22.85
N VAL A 13 78.13 -14.78 -23.10
CA VAL A 13 76.92 -15.39 -22.52
C VAL A 13 76.61 -15.06 -21.05
N ARG A 14 75.35 -14.69 -20.74
CA ARG A 14 74.59 -15.22 -19.60
C ARG A 14 73.11 -15.41 -19.94
N SER A 15 72.65 -16.61 -19.63
CA SER A 15 71.31 -17.19 -19.77
C SER A 15 70.26 -16.51 -18.91
N GLY A 16 69.02 -16.45 -19.40
CA GLY A 16 67.86 -16.08 -18.59
C GLY A 16 66.60 -15.92 -19.44
N THR A 17 66.01 -17.02 -19.86
CA THR A 17 64.62 -17.08 -20.34
C THR A 17 63.66 -16.92 -19.16
N THR A 18 62.75 -15.94 -19.22
CA THR A 18 61.55 -15.92 -18.39
C THR A 18 60.37 -15.44 -19.24
N GLU A 19 59.43 -16.35 -19.46
CA GLU A 19 58.13 -16.09 -20.07
C GLU A 19 57.30 -15.11 -19.21
N PRO A 20 56.46 -14.24 -19.80
CA PRO A 20 55.48 -13.47 -19.04
C PRO A 20 54.34 -14.40 -18.61
N GLY A 21 54.39 -14.84 -17.35
CA GLY A 21 53.30 -15.58 -16.73
C GLY A 21 52.00 -14.77 -16.72
N VAL A 22 50.92 -15.40 -17.19
CA VAL A 22 49.54 -14.94 -16.99
C VAL A 22 49.26 -14.95 -15.49
N GLY A 23 49.47 -13.80 -14.84
CA GLY A 23 49.13 -13.62 -13.44
C GLY A 23 47.62 -13.67 -13.26
N ILE A 24 47.09 -14.80 -12.80
CA ILE A 24 45.74 -14.88 -12.26
C ILE A 24 45.74 -14.05 -10.98
N ARG A 25 45.30 -12.79 -11.07
CA ARG A 25 45.04 -11.96 -9.89
C ARG A 25 43.89 -12.60 -9.12
N SER A 26 44.19 -13.34 -8.06
CA SER A 26 43.20 -13.76 -7.09
C SER A 26 42.85 -12.57 -6.20
N ASN A 27 41.67 -11.98 -6.37
CA ASN A 27 41.19 -10.88 -5.50
C ASN A 27 41.26 -11.30 -4.03
N SER A 28 41.63 -10.39 -3.14
CA SER A 28 41.63 -10.66 -1.70
C SER A 28 40.19 -10.98 -1.21
N PRO A 29 40.03 -11.69 -0.08
CA PRO A 29 38.71 -11.97 0.48
C PRO A 29 37.87 -10.70 0.72
N VAL A 30 38.52 -9.61 1.12
CA VAL A 30 37.88 -8.30 1.34
C VAL A 30 37.42 -7.67 0.03
N GLU A 31 38.23 -7.69 -1.02
CA GLU A 31 37.85 -7.17 -2.35
C GLU A 31 36.70 -7.98 -2.95
N ARG A 32 36.73 -9.32 -2.80
CA ARG A 32 35.62 -10.20 -3.19
C ARG A 32 34.33 -9.87 -2.44
N GLN A 33 34.41 -9.60 -1.14
CA GLN A 33 33.26 -9.19 -0.32
C GLN A 33 32.68 -7.85 -0.81
N THR A 34 33.53 -6.84 -1.04
CA THR A 34 33.09 -5.52 -1.51
C THR A 34 32.51 -5.54 -2.93
N GLU A 35 32.97 -6.47 -3.77
CA GLU A 35 32.46 -6.65 -5.13
C GLU A 35 31.13 -7.40 -5.15
N THR A 36 30.95 -8.40 -4.26
CA THR A 36 29.64 -9.01 -4.03
C THR A 36 28.63 -8.01 -3.45
N ASP A 37 29.05 -7.12 -2.54
CA ASP A 37 28.16 -6.11 -1.96
C ASP A 37 27.73 -5.09 -3.03
N ARG A 38 28.65 -4.64 -3.89
CA ARG A 38 28.33 -3.78 -5.04
C ARG A 38 27.44 -4.47 -6.08
N GLN A 39 27.63 -5.77 -6.32
CA GLN A 39 26.74 -6.54 -7.20
C GLN A 39 25.33 -6.69 -6.60
N MET A 40 25.20 -6.82 -5.28
CA MET A 40 23.90 -6.89 -4.60
C MET A 40 23.16 -5.54 -4.57
N GLU A 41 23.90 -4.42 -4.50
CA GLU A 41 23.33 -3.06 -4.51
C GLU A 41 22.73 -2.69 -5.88
N ALA A 42 23.28 -3.25 -6.97
CA ALA A 42 22.85 -3.00 -8.35
C ALA A 42 21.79 -3.98 -8.89
N VAL A 43 21.22 -4.86 -8.04
CA VAL A 43 20.20 -5.83 -8.48
C VAL A 43 18.92 -5.11 -8.93
N PRO A 44 18.41 -5.38 -10.15
CA PRO A 44 17.15 -4.82 -10.62
C PRO A 44 16.01 -5.09 -9.65
N ARG A 45 15.22 -4.07 -9.33
CA ARG A 45 14.11 -4.19 -8.38
C ARG A 45 12.95 -4.98 -9.01
N MET A 46 12.49 -6.01 -8.30
CA MET A 46 11.34 -6.82 -8.71
C MET A 46 10.05 -5.98 -8.73
N PRO A 47 9.12 -6.21 -9.67
CA PRO A 47 7.81 -5.57 -9.63
C PRO A 47 7.05 -5.99 -8.37
N MET A 48 6.28 -5.06 -7.81
CA MET A 48 5.47 -5.29 -6.61
C MET A 48 4.00 -5.40 -7.00
N ILE A 49 3.25 -6.23 -6.27
CA ILE A 49 1.80 -6.39 -6.47
C ILE A 49 1.06 -5.34 -5.63
N TRP A 50 0.00 -4.76 -6.20
CA TRP A 50 -0.97 -3.92 -5.48
C TRP A 50 -2.39 -4.45 -5.65
N LEU A 51 -3.30 -3.98 -4.81
CA LEU A 51 -4.71 -4.34 -4.83
C LEU A 51 -5.56 -3.20 -5.39
N GLU A 52 -6.63 -3.57 -6.10
CA GLU A 52 -7.61 -2.60 -6.59
C GLU A 52 -8.56 -2.14 -5.48
N LEU A 53 -9.08 -0.92 -5.64
CA LEU A 53 -10.05 -0.34 -4.71
C LEU A 53 -11.43 -0.96 -4.95
N LYS A 54 -12.17 -1.25 -3.87
CA LYS A 54 -13.59 -1.60 -3.91
C LYS A 54 -14.40 -0.43 -4.42
N GLU A 55 -15.46 -0.75 -5.15
CA GLU A 55 -16.39 0.23 -5.67
C GLU A 55 -17.60 0.38 -4.74
N ALA A 56 -17.87 1.60 -4.30
CA ALA A 56 -19.01 1.90 -3.45
C ALA A 56 -20.29 2.04 -4.27
N ARG A 57 -21.42 1.71 -3.64
CA ARG A 57 -22.77 2.00 -4.17
C ARG A 57 -23.51 2.88 -3.16
N GLU A 58 -24.76 2.54 -2.88
CA GLU A 58 -25.65 3.34 -2.04
C GLU A 58 -25.38 3.15 -0.55
N PHE A 59 -25.42 4.26 0.19
CA PHE A 59 -25.47 4.29 1.64
C PHE A 59 -26.21 5.54 2.13
N HIS A 60 -27.50 5.39 2.44
CA HIS A 60 -28.38 6.51 2.81
C HIS A 60 -28.45 6.73 4.33
N CYS A 61 -27.31 6.95 4.98
CA CYS A 61 -27.24 7.09 6.43
C CYS A 61 -27.94 8.34 6.97
N GLY A 62 -27.89 9.46 6.25
CA GLY A 62 -28.44 10.75 6.71
C GLY A 62 -29.93 10.70 7.01
N ALA A 63 -30.71 10.04 6.14
CA ALA A 63 -32.16 9.90 6.35
C ALA A 63 -32.49 9.08 7.61
N ARG A 64 -31.74 7.99 7.85
CA ARG A 64 -31.89 7.18 9.07
C ARG A 64 -31.47 7.92 10.32
N ALA A 65 -30.37 8.66 10.27
CA ALA A 65 -29.90 9.48 11.38
C ALA A 65 -30.94 10.56 11.77
N VAL A 66 -31.53 11.26 10.79
CA VAL A 66 -32.60 12.24 11.04
C VAL A 66 -33.82 11.60 11.72
N GLN A 67 -34.26 10.44 11.24
CA GLN A 67 -35.39 9.73 11.84
C GLN A 67 -35.10 9.33 13.29
N TYR A 68 -33.90 8.83 13.57
CA TYR A 68 -33.48 8.46 14.92
C TYR A 68 -33.39 9.67 15.85
N ILE A 69 -32.80 10.78 15.38
CA ILE A 69 -32.67 12.01 16.16
C ILE A 69 -34.04 12.56 16.56
N LYS A 70 -34.96 12.65 15.60
CA LYS A 70 -36.32 13.12 15.84
C LYS A 70 -37.06 12.27 16.88
N LYS A 71 -36.86 10.95 16.84
CA LYS A 71 -37.53 10.00 17.72
C LYS A 71 -36.95 10.01 19.15
N ASN A 72 -35.63 10.02 19.26
CA ASN A 72 -34.95 9.70 20.54
C ASN A 72 -34.36 10.92 21.27
N TYR A 73 -34.05 12.02 20.58
CA TYR A 73 -33.44 13.20 21.20
C TYR A 73 -34.43 14.35 21.43
N ALA A 74 -35.66 14.25 20.91
CA ALA A 74 -36.65 15.34 20.92
C ALA A 74 -36.10 16.68 20.36
N GLU A 75 -35.05 16.61 19.55
CA GLU A 75 -34.41 17.74 18.92
C GLU A 75 -34.92 17.95 17.50
N ARG A 76 -34.79 19.19 17.03
CA ARG A 76 -35.12 19.57 15.66
C ARG A 76 -34.09 19.00 14.68
N PRO A 77 -34.49 18.15 13.72
CA PRO A 77 -33.56 17.59 12.72
C PRO A 77 -32.79 18.65 11.93
N GLU A 78 -33.37 19.84 11.78
CA GLU A 78 -32.80 20.96 11.04
C GLU A 78 -31.45 21.39 11.60
N ASN A 79 -31.22 21.20 12.91
CA ASN A 79 -29.97 21.53 13.59
C ASN A 79 -28.79 20.67 13.08
N TYR A 80 -29.07 19.49 12.54
CA TYR A 80 -28.07 18.50 12.13
C TYR A 80 -27.86 18.45 10.61
N THR A 81 -28.67 19.17 9.83
CA THR A 81 -28.63 19.17 8.36
C THR A 81 -27.23 19.46 7.81
N GLU A 82 -26.55 20.48 8.35
CA GLU A 82 -25.22 20.86 7.87
C GLU A 82 -24.16 19.81 8.22
N ALA A 83 -24.25 19.17 9.38
CA ALA A 83 -23.35 18.07 9.77
C ALA A 83 -23.54 16.85 8.86
N LEU A 84 -24.79 16.49 8.56
CA LEU A 84 -25.12 15.39 7.66
C LEU A 84 -24.69 15.68 6.22
N ARG A 85 -24.84 16.92 5.76
CA ARG A 85 -24.34 17.36 4.45
C ARG A 85 -22.83 17.24 4.35
N LYS A 86 -22.10 17.62 5.40
CA LYS A 86 -20.63 17.45 5.48
C LYS A 86 -20.23 15.98 5.45
N LEU A 87 -20.96 15.10 6.14
CA LEU A 87 -20.71 13.67 6.11
C LEU A 87 -20.92 13.07 4.72
N GLU A 88 -22.02 13.44 4.06
CA GLU A 88 -22.30 13.00 2.68
C GLU A 88 -21.21 13.47 1.71
N HIS A 89 -20.77 14.73 1.85
CA HIS A 89 -19.66 15.25 1.05
C HIS A 89 -18.33 14.51 1.33
N LEU A 90 -18.07 14.14 2.59
CA LEU A 90 -16.90 13.32 2.92
C LEU A 90 -16.99 11.94 2.29
N ARG A 91 -18.17 11.31 2.28
CA ARG A 91 -18.39 10.03 1.60
C ARG A 91 -18.08 10.14 0.12
N GLN A 92 -18.65 11.13 -0.57
CA GLN A 92 -18.42 11.35 -2.01
C GLN A 92 -16.92 11.47 -2.34
N ARG A 93 -16.16 12.16 -1.49
CA ARG A 93 -14.71 12.30 -1.63
C ARG A 93 -13.93 11.02 -1.31
N ALA A 94 -14.45 10.16 -0.44
CA ALA A 94 -13.84 8.90 -0.06
C ALA A 94 -14.09 7.80 -1.11
N VAL A 95 -15.26 7.78 -1.75
CA VAL A 95 -15.59 6.80 -2.80
C VAL A 95 -14.96 7.13 -4.14
N SER A 96 -14.73 8.42 -4.43
CA SER A 96 -14.01 8.91 -5.62
C SER A 96 -12.62 9.41 -5.25
N VAL A 97 -11.87 8.59 -4.53
CA VAL A 97 -10.56 8.97 -3.98
C VAL A 97 -9.49 9.08 -5.07
N THR A 98 -8.62 10.08 -4.94
CA THR A 98 -7.42 10.23 -5.77
C THR A 98 -6.38 9.19 -5.39
N ARG A 99 -5.63 8.66 -6.37
CA ARG A 99 -4.57 7.65 -6.14
C ARG A 99 -3.26 8.31 -5.68
N ASP A 100 -3.33 9.08 -4.60
CA ASP A 100 -2.23 9.84 -4.00
C ASP A 100 -2.27 9.79 -2.46
N PHE A 101 -1.26 10.36 -1.80
CA PHE A 101 -1.20 10.41 -0.34
C PHE A 101 -2.39 11.16 0.29
N GLU A 102 -2.86 12.21 -0.38
CA GLU A 102 -4.04 12.97 0.08
C GLU A 102 -5.33 12.12 0.02
N GLY A 103 -5.40 11.16 -0.92
CA GLY A 103 -6.41 10.13 -0.95
C GLY A 103 -6.48 9.31 0.35
N CYS A 104 -5.33 8.95 0.92
CA CYS A 104 -5.26 8.23 2.19
C CYS A 104 -5.86 9.07 3.33
N ASN A 105 -5.60 10.38 3.35
CA ASN A 105 -6.15 11.29 4.35
C ASN A 105 -7.68 11.42 4.25
N LYS A 106 -8.21 11.49 3.02
CA LYS A 106 -9.67 11.52 2.77
C LYS A 106 -10.35 10.26 3.32
N LEU A 107 -9.78 9.09 3.05
CA LEU A 107 -10.30 7.80 3.55
C LEU A 107 -10.24 7.72 5.09
N ARG A 108 -9.11 8.06 5.71
CA ARG A 108 -8.97 8.09 7.18
C ARG A 108 -9.97 9.05 7.83
N LYS A 109 -10.14 10.24 7.26
CA LYS A 109 -11.07 11.24 7.78
C LYS A 109 -12.50 10.73 7.71
N TYR A 110 -12.91 10.15 6.59
CA TYR A 110 -14.26 9.58 6.46
C TYR A 110 -14.48 8.41 7.41
N PHE A 111 -13.52 7.47 7.50
CA PHE A 111 -13.55 6.36 8.45
C PHE A 111 -13.76 6.83 9.89
N GLY A 112 -13.00 7.85 10.33
CA GLY A 112 -13.16 8.43 11.67
C GLY A 112 -14.55 9.04 11.90
N GLN A 113 -15.12 9.71 10.90
CA GLN A 113 -16.48 10.26 11.02
C GLN A 113 -17.56 9.16 11.09
N LEU A 114 -17.38 8.03 10.39
CA LEU A 114 -18.28 6.88 10.54
C LEU A 114 -18.25 6.32 11.97
N TYR A 115 -17.08 6.28 12.60
CA TYR A 115 -16.95 5.84 13.98
C TYR A 115 -17.65 6.81 14.95
N PHE A 116 -17.47 8.12 14.77
CA PHE A 116 -18.18 9.13 15.57
C PHE A 116 -19.70 9.08 15.36
N LEU A 117 -20.17 8.89 14.13
CA LEU A 117 -21.60 8.72 13.87
C LEU A 117 -22.15 7.51 14.61
N GLN A 118 -21.50 6.34 14.48
CA GLN A 118 -21.93 5.10 15.14
C GLN A 118 -21.99 5.23 16.67
N SER A 119 -21.11 6.03 17.27
CA SER A 119 -21.12 6.29 18.72
C SER A 119 -22.33 7.09 19.22
N ARG A 120 -23.05 7.77 18.32
CA ARG A 120 -24.20 8.65 18.64
C ARG A 120 -25.51 8.11 18.09
N VAL A 121 -25.46 7.51 16.91
CA VAL A 121 -26.60 6.93 16.22
C VAL A 121 -26.31 5.44 16.04
N PRO A 122 -27.08 4.54 16.66
CA PRO A 122 -26.81 3.10 16.63
C PRO A 122 -27.24 2.53 15.27
N MET A 123 -26.29 2.44 14.35
CA MET A 123 -26.46 2.00 12.95
C MET A 123 -25.78 0.67 12.62
N ALA A 124 -25.26 -0.05 13.62
CA ALA A 124 -24.70 -1.38 13.43
C ALA A 124 -25.80 -2.43 13.21
N LYS A 125 -25.41 -3.64 12.82
CA LYS A 125 -26.34 -4.74 12.52
C LYS A 125 -27.39 -4.94 13.63
N GLY A 126 -28.67 -4.89 13.23
CA GLY A 126 -29.82 -5.10 14.12
C GLY A 126 -30.18 -3.92 15.01
N GLN A 127 -29.46 -2.80 14.92
CA GLN A 127 -29.77 -1.59 15.69
C GLN A 127 -30.86 -0.75 15.02
N GLU A 128 -31.52 0.11 15.81
CA GLU A 128 -32.70 0.86 15.40
C GLU A 128 -32.49 1.75 14.16
N ALA A 129 -31.31 2.37 14.04
CA ALA A 129 -30.99 3.26 12.93
C ALA A 129 -30.20 2.58 11.82
N ALA A 130 -30.10 1.25 11.81
CA ALA A 130 -29.39 0.52 10.77
C ALA A 130 -29.89 0.88 9.36
N ALA A 131 -28.96 1.11 8.45
CA ALA A 131 -29.22 1.51 7.08
C ALA A 131 -28.52 0.55 6.10
N PRO A 132 -29.11 0.28 4.93
CA PRO A 132 -28.46 -0.53 3.92
C PRO A 132 -27.20 0.15 3.40
N VAL A 133 -26.11 -0.61 3.39
CA VAL A 133 -24.80 -0.26 2.86
C VAL A 133 -24.49 -1.23 1.73
N THR A 134 -24.22 -0.71 0.53
CA THR A 134 -23.93 -1.55 -0.65
C THR A 134 -22.54 -1.25 -1.23
N TRP A 135 -21.77 -2.30 -1.48
CA TRP A 135 -20.46 -2.26 -2.16
C TRP A 135 -20.35 -3.41 -3.15
N ILE A 136 -19.43 -3.27 -4.11
CA ILE A 136 -19.04 -4.35 -5.02
C ILE A 136 -17.96 -5.21 -4.37
N ASP A 137 -18.17 -6.52 -4.36
CA ASP A 137 -17.15 -7.52 -4.02
C ASP A 137 -16.15 -7.66 -5.19
N ILE A 138 -14.86 -7.49 -4.93
CA ILE A 138 -13.83 -7.42 -5.99
C ILE A 138 -13.64 -8.77 -6.69
N PHE A 139 -13.81 -9.88 -5.98
CA PHE A 139 -13.55 -11.21 -6.54
C PHE A 139 -14.69 -11.70 -7.42
N THR A 140 -15.93 -11.37 -7.06
CA THR A 140 -17.13 -11.84 -7.76
C THR A 140 -17.75 -10.80 -8.67
N GLY A 141 -17.41 -9.51 -8.50
CA GLY A 141 -18.03 -8.38 -9.20
C GLY A 141 -19.49 -8.11 -8.80
N LYS A 142 -20.00 -8.80 -7.77
CA LYS A 142 -21.41 -8.70 -7.36
C LYS A 142 -21.62 -7.60 -6.33
N GLN A 143 -22.81 -7.00 -6.37
CA GLN A 143 -23.29 -6.11 -5.31
C GLN A 143 -23.59 -6.91 -4.05
N VAL A 144 -23.08 -6.45 -2.92
CA VAL A 144 -23.31 -7.02 -1.59
C VAL A 144 -23.83 -5.92 -0.69
N THR A 145 -24.98 -6.17 -0.05
CA THR A 145 -25.68 -5.21 0.80
C THR A 145 -25.82 -5.74 2.22
N HIS A 146 -25.43 -4.93 3.21
CA HIS A 146 -25.66 -5.20 4.63
C HIS A 146 -26.29 -3.99 5.31
N ASN A 147 -27.23 -4.25 6.23
CA ASN A 147 -27.79 -3.21 7.10
C ASN A 147 -26.88 -2.98 8.31
N ASP A 148 -25.66 -2.50 8.06
CA ASP A 148 -24.62 -2.42 9.08
C ASP A 148 -23.56 -1.37 8.71
N ILE A 149 -23.42 -0.31 9.49
CA ILE A 149 -22.38 0.71 9.27
C ILE A 149 -20.96 0.14 9.38
N CYS A 150 -20.77 -0.95 10.13
CA CYS A 150 -19.47 -1.60 10.24
C CYS A 150 -19.02 -2.18 8.89
N TYR A 151 -19.95 -2.51 7.99
CA TYR A 151 -19.61 -2.89 6.62
C TYR A 151 -19.05 -1.71 5.81
N GLU A 152 -19.64 -0.51 5.91
CA GLU A 152 -19.09 0.70 5.26
C GLU A 152 -17.68 0.98 5.77
N GLN A 153 -17.47 0.90 7.10
CA GLN A 153 -16.17 1.10 7.72
C GLN A 153 -15.13 0.11 7.21
N ALA A 154 -15.47 -1.19 7.14
CA ALA A 154 -14.57 -2.23 6.64
C ALA A 154 -14.19 -1.99 5.16
N CYS A 155 -15.14 -1.63 4.31
CA CYS A 155 -14.88 -1.33 2.90
C CYS A 155 -13.99 -0.09 2.71
N VAL A 156 -14.24 0.99 3.46
CA VAL A 156 -13.41 2.20 3.42
C VAL A 156 -11.99 1.89 3.90
N LEU A 157 -11.84 1.07 4.94
CA LEU A 157 -10.55 0.66 5.45
C LEU A 157 -9.82 -0.28 4.48
N TYR A 158 -10.55 -1.15 3.78
CA TYR A 158 -9.99 -1.96 2.69
C TYR A 158 -9.41 -1.05 1.60
N ASN A 159 -10.15 -0.02 1.17
CA ASN A 159 -9.66 0.92 0.17
C ASN A 159 -8.45 1.72 0.64
N LEU A 160 -8.32 2.00 1.95
CA LEU A 160 -7.11 2.60 2.51
C LEU A 160 -5.91 1.65 2.39
N GLY A 161 -6.10 0.35 2.68
CA GLY A 161 -5.08 -0.66 2.48
C GLY A 161 -4.68 -0.83 1.01
N ALA A 162 -5.67 -0.92 0.12
CA ALA A 162 -5.46 -1.03 -1.32
C ALA A 162 -4.71 0.20 -1.87
N LEU A 163 -5.10 1.42 -1.49
CA LEU A 163 -4.41 2.63 -1.91
C LEU A 163 -2.97 2.68 -1.41
N HIS A 164 -2.70 2.28 -0.16
CA HIS A 164 -1.34 2.16 0.33
C HIS A 164 -0.52 1.11 -0.42
N SER A 165 -1.10 -0.05 -0.76
CA SER A 165 -0.42 -1.05 -1.59
C SER A 165 -0.03 -0.47 -2.95
N TYR A 166 -0.92 0.29 -3.59
CA TYR A 166 -0.65 0.95 -4.87
C TYR A 166 0.49 1.97 -4.74
N LEU A 167 0.44 2.85 -3.74
CA LEU A 167 1.48 3.86 -3.52
C LEU A 167 2.86 3.23 -3.24
N GLY A 168 2.90 2.08 -2.58
CA GLY A 168 4.14 1.32 -2.37
C GLY A 168 4.79 0.80 -3.66
N THR A 169 4.02 0.67 -4.74
CA THR A 169 4.54 0.24 -6.05
C THR A 169 5.00 1.38 -6.96
N MET A 170 4.69 2.63 -6.62
CA MET A 170 4.94 3.80 -7.48
C MET A 170 6.40 4.25 -7.50
N ASP A 171 7.18 3.94 -6.46
CA ASP A 171 8.59 4.26 -6.41
C ASP A 171 9.44 3.17 -7.09
N ASN A 172 10.50 3.57 -7.78
CA ASN A 172 11.43 2.64 -8.44
C ASN A 172 12.41 1.95 -7.47
N ARG A 173 12.39 2.35 -6.18
CA ARG A 173 13.19 1.83 -5.06
C ARG A 173 14.69 1.86 -5.33
N VAL A 174 15.14 2.89 -6.03
CA VAL A 174 16.56 3.14 -6.31
C VAL A 174 17.20 3.98 -5.20
N SER A 175 16.46 4.92 -4.62
CA SER A 175 16.95 5.75 -3.51
C SER A 175 16.56 5.16 -2.15
N ASP A 176 17.37 5.42 -1.12
CA ASP A 176 17.06 5.05 0.27
C ASP A 176 15.70 5.60 0.73
N GLU A 177 15.40 6.84 0.34
CA GLU A 177 14.14 7.51 0.67
C GLU A 177 12.94 6.79 0.01
N GLY A 178 13.08 6.42 -1.27
CA GLY A 178 12.06 5.70 -2.03
C GLY A 178 11.82 4.29 -1.49
N MET A 179 12.89 3.61 -1.07
CA MET A 179 12.82 2.31 -0.38
C MET A 179 12.06 2.42 0.95
N LYS A 180 12.42 3.39 1.80
CA LYS A 180 11.74 3.63 3.09
C LYS A 180 10.27 4.00 2.91
N THR A 181 9.97 4.85 1.94
CA THR A 181 8.60 5.29 1.62
C THR A 181 7.76 4.11 1.15
N SER A 182 8.28 3.31 0.20
CA SER A 182 7.59 2.11 -0.29
C SER A 182 7.32 1.11 0.84
N CYS A 183 8.34 0.84 1.66
CA CYS A 183 8.23 -0.05 2.81
C CYS A 183 7.16 0.43 3.81
N THR A 184 7.12 1.73 4.09
CA THR A 184 6.11 2.34 4.97
C THR A 184 4.69 2.17 4.41
N HIS A 185 4.53 2.30 3.08
CA HIS A 185 3.26 2.08 2.42
C HIS A 185 2.79 0.63 2.49
N PHE A 186 3.67 -0.35 2.22
CA PHE A 186 3.30 -1.77 2.35
C PHE A 186 2.95 -2.13 3.80
N GLN A 187 3.73 -1.67 4.78
CA GLN A 187 3.39 -1.86 6.21
C GLN A 187 2.05 -1.21 6.60
N SER A 188 1.77 -0.01 6.06
CA SER A 188 0.48 0.67 6.28
C SER A 188 -0.69 -0.10 5.67
N ALA A 189 -0.49 -0.71 4.49
CA ALA A 189 -1.48 -1.59 3.86
C ALA A 189 -1.73 -2.85 4.70
N ALA A 190 -0.66 -3.52 5.13
CA ALA A 190 -0.74 -4.69 6.01
C ALA A 190 -1.49 -4.36 7.32
N GLY A 191 -1.20 -3.20 7.92
CA GLY A 191 -1.88 -2.73 9.14
C GLY A 191 -3.38 -2.50 8.94
N ALA A 192 -3.78 -1.89 7.82
CA ALA A 192 -5.19 -1.71 7.48
C ALA A 192 -5.91 -3.05 7.31
N PHE A 193 -5.36 -3.98 6.53
CA PHE A 193 -5.96 -5.31 6.33
C PHE A 193 -6.01 -6.14 7.62
N THR A 194 -4.98 -6.04 8.47
CA THR A 194 -4.94 -6.68 9.79
C THR A 194 -6.07 -6.17 10.68
N HIS A 195 -6.27 -4.86 10.72
CA HIS A 195 -7.35 -4.26 11.50
C HIS A 195 -8.73 -4.72 11.02
N ILE A 196 -8.95 -4.85 9.71
CA ILE A 196 -10.21 -5.40 9.18
C ILE A 196 -10.40 -6.83 9.67
N ARG A 197 -9.36 -7.67 9.50
CA ARG A 197 -9.41 -9.10 9.87
C ARG A 197 -9.72 -9.30 11.34
N ASP A 198 -9.18 -8.47 12.22
CA ASP A 198 -9.25 -8.70 13.67
C ASP A 198 -10.52 -8.10 14.31
N TYR A 199 -11.11 -7.05 13.73
CA TYR A 199 -12.20 -6.29 14.35
C TYR A 199 -13.53 -6.30 13.58
N TYR A 200 -13.57 -6.75 12.32
CA TYR A 200 -14.77 -6.76 11.50
C TYR A 200 -15.24 -8.18 11.14
N SER A 201 -16.52 -8.31 10.79
CA SER A 201 -17.12 -9.60 10.43
C SER A 201 -16.54 -10.14 9.12
N SER A 202 -16.04 -11.37 9.15
CA SER A 202 -15.55 -12.08 7.95
C SER A 202 -16.64 -12.61 7.03
N THR A 203 -17.92 -12.41 7.38
CA THR A 203 -19.08 -12.85 6.59
C THR A 203 -19.65 -11.75 5.70
N TYR A 204 -19.05 -10.56 5.69
CA TYR A 204 -19.56 -9.46 4.85
C TYR A 204 -19.49 -9.78 3.36
N SER A 205 -18.31 -10.15 2.86
CA SER A 205 -18.07 -10.44 1.44
C SER A 205 -16.84 -11.36 1.30
N ALA A 206 -16.67 -12.00 0.14
CA ALA A 206 -15.60 -12.96 -0.05
C ALA A 206 -14.21 -12.28 0.00
N ASP A 207 -14.13 -11.06 -0.53
CA ASP A 207 -12.94 -10.20 -0.51
C ASP A 207 -12.56 -9.66 0.88
N LEU A 208 -13.47 -9.73 1.86
CA LEU A 208 -13.22 -9.39 3.26
C LEU A 208 -13.13 -10.62 4.18
N SER A 209 -13.08 -11.82 3.62
CA SER A 209 -12.91 -13.04 4.41
C SER A 209 -11.54 -13.07 5.12
N HIS A 210 -11.44 -13.76 6.26
CA HIS A 210 -10.17 -13.88 6.99
C HIS A 210 -9.06 -14.48 6.11
N GLN A 211 -9.40 -15.42 5.21
CA GLN A 211 -8.44 -16.03 4.32
C GLN A 211 -7.91 -15.04 3.29
N ALA A 212 -8.80 -14.28 2.65
CA ALA A 212 -8.42 -13.24 1.69
C ALA A 212 -7.54 -12.16 2.35
N LEU A 213 -7.97 -11.65 3.50
CA LEU A 213 -7.21 -10.66 4.25
C LEU A 213 -5.86 -11.19 4.73
N SER A 214 -5.77 -12.45 5.16
CA SER A 214 -4.49 -13.06 5.57
C SER A 214 -3.50 -13.14 4.41
N ILE A 215 -3.96 -13.52 3.21
CA ILE A 215 -3.14 -13.50 2.00
C ILE A 215 -2.67 -12.07 1.70
N ASN A 216 -3.57 -11.09 1.76
CA ASN A 216 -3.22 -9.69 1.53
C ASN A 216 -2.18 -9.20 2.55
N ILE A 217 -2.33 -9.53 3.83
CA ILE A 217 -1.37 -9.15 4.88
C ILE A 217 0.00 -9.78 4.60
N SER A 218 0.06 -11.09 4.32
CA SER A 218 1.31 -11.77 4.01
C SER A 218 1.97 -11.30 2.72
N LEU A 219 1.19 -10.80 1.75
CA LEU A 219 1.73 -10.22 0.53
C LEU A 219 2.35 -8.82 0.76
N MET A 220 1.85 -8.09 1.76
CA MET A 220 2.30 -6.73 2.09
C MET A 220 3.47 -6.69 3.10
N LEU A 221 3.82 -7.81 3.73
CA LEU A 221 4.93 -7.93 4.70
C LEU A 221 6.12 -8.67 4.08
#